data_AF-A0A534UUQ2-F1
#
_entry.id   AF-A0A534UUQ2-F1
#
_cell.length_a   1.000
_cell.length_b   1.000
_cell.length_c   1.000
_cell.angle_alpha   90.00
_cell.angle_beta   90.00
_cell.angle_gamma   90.00
#
_symmetry.space_group_name_H-M   'P 1'
#
loop_
_entity.id
_entity.type
_entity.pdbx_description
1 polymer ?
#
loop_
_entity_poly.entity_id
_entity_poly.type
_entity_poly.pdbx_seq_one_letter_code
_entity_poly.pdbx_strand_id
1 'polypeptide(L)'
;MPKLSAFAAGMARDFQPTILPSGLVRAFALALPFAEAAVGALITVGLFQRAALAAGALMIAALVFGTALLQRWDTLTQQMVYALIYAALIATLSWDRWSLDAVRSGSRPAQS
;
A
#
# COMPACT_ATOMS: atom_id res chain seq x y z
N MET A 1 -21.28 -8.47 0.45
CA MET A 1 -20.41 -8.65 -0.73
C MET A 1 -20.84 -7.97 -2.05
N PRO A 2 -22.00 -7.27 -2.22
CA PRO A 2 -22.29 -6.56 -3.49
C PRO A 2 -21.46 -5.29 -3.72
N LYS A 3 -21.04 -4.60 -2.65
CA LYS A 3 -20.32 -3.31 -2.75
C LYS A 3 -18.91 -3.44 -3.32
N LEU A 4 -18.19 -4.52 -2.99
CA LEU A 4 -16.83 -4.77 -3.49
C LEU A 4 -16.83 -5.03 -4.99
N SER A 5 -17.77 -5.86 -5.46
CA SER A 5 -17.90 -6.16 -6.89
C SER A 5 -18.38 -4.93 -7.67
N ALA A 6 -19.26 -4.11 -7.08
CA ALA A 6 -19.72 -2.86 -7.67
C ALA A 6 -18.59 -1.82 -7.76
N PHE A 7 -17.76 -1.70 -6.71
CA PHE A 7 -16.56 -0.85 -6.70
C PHE A 7 -15.56 -1.31 -7.77
N ALA A 8 -15.25 -2.61 -7.83
CA ALA A 8 -14.33 -3.15 -8.82
C ALA A 8 -14.85 -3.00 -10.26
N ALA A 9 -16.17 -3.14 -10.47
CA ALA A 9 -16.80 -2.89 -11.77
C ALA A 9 -16.78 -1.40 -12.15
N GLY A 10 -17.02 -0.50 -11.19
CA GLY A 10 -16.92 0.94 -11.38
C GLY A 10 -15.51 1.36 -11.76
N MET A 11 -14.49 0.85 -11.05
CA MET A 11 -13.09 1.11 -11.39
C MET A 11 -12.73 0.55 -12.77
N ALA A 12 -13.13 -0.69 -13.09
CA ALA A 12 -12.90 -1.25 -14.42
C ALA A 12 -13.58 -0.44 -15.54
N ARG A 13 -14.73 0.20 -15.25
CA ARG A 13 -15.42 1.10 -16.18
C ARG A 13 -14.65 2.40 -16.37
N ASP A 14 -14.17 3.00 -15.29
CA ASP A 14 -13.38 4.23 -15.31
C ASP A 14 -12.10 4.06 -16.14
N PHE A 15 -11.49 2.88 -16.10
CA PHE A 15 -10.27 2.54 -16.85
C PHE A 15 -10.51 2.04 -18.28
N GLN A 16 -11.75 1.91 -18.76
CA GLN A 16 -12.00 1.54 -20.16
C GLN A 16 -11.32 2.40 -21.24
N PRO A 17 -11.20 3.74 -21.09
CA PRO A 17 -10.50 4.56 -22.08
C PRO A 17 -8.98 4.42 -22.00
N THR A 18 -8.44 3.64 -21.06
CA THR A 18 -6.99 3.50 -20.84
C THR A 18 -6.44 2.21 -21.43
N ILE A 19 -5.11 2.11 -21.51
CA ILE A 19 -4.41 0.91 -22.02
C ILE A 19 -4.51 -0.32 -21.10
N LEU A 20 -5.13 -0.19 -19.91
CA LEU A 20 -5.17 -1.26 -18.90
C LEU A 20 -6.33 -2.23 -19.15
N PRO A 21 -6.09 -3.56 -19.13
CA PRO A 21 -7.16 -4.55 -19.22
C PRO A 21 -8.13 -4.44 -18.05
N SER A 22 -9.43 -4.42 -18.35
CA SER A 22 -10.50 -4.34 -17.34
C SER A 22 -10.44 -5.47 -16.30
N GLY A 23 -10.03 -6.67 -16.72
CA GLY A 23 -9.81 -7.81 -15.81
C GLY A 23 -8.71 -7.57 -14.77
N LEU A 24 -7.61 -6.93 -15.17
CA LEU A 24 -6.49 -6.59 -14.29
C LEU A 24 -6.90 -5.53 -13.27
N VAL A 25 -7.57 -4.47 -13.73
CA VAL A 25 -8.09 -3.39 -12.86
C VAL A 25 -9.08 -3.95 -11.85
N ARG A 26 -9.95 -4.86 -12.27
CA ARG A 26 -10.94 -5.49 -11.38
C ARG A 26 -10.28 -6.38 -10.32
N ALA A 27 -9.27 -7.17 -10.70
CA ALA A 27 -8.49 -7.96 -9.75
C ALA A 27 -7.75 -7.07 -8.73
N PHE A 28 -7.13 -5.99 -9.20
CA PHE A 28 -6.49 -5.00 -8.34
C PHE A 28 -7.47 -4.34 -7.38
N ALA A 29 -8.63 -3.89 -7.86
CA ALA A 29 -9.65 -3.25 -7.05
C ALA A 29 -10.24 -4.18 -5.96
N LEU A 30 -10.34 -5.48 -6.25
CA LEU A 30 -10.77 -6.48 -5.26
C LEU A 30 -9.68 -6.77 -4.22
N ALA A 31 -8.40 -6.76 -4.63
CA ALA A 31 -7.27 -7.01 -3.74
C ALA A 31 -6.94 -5.81 -2.84
N LEU A 32 -7.20 -4.59 -3.32
CA LEU A 32 -6.88 -3.33 -2.64
C LEU A 32 -7.36 -3.28 -1.17
N PRO A 33 -8.63 -3.53 -0.83
CA PRO A 33 -9.09 -3.45 0.57
C PRO A 33 -8.43 -4.49 1.48
N PHE A 34 -8.07 -5.67 0.96
CA PHE A 34 -7.32 -6.66 1.74
C PHE A 34 -5.86 -6.23 1.93
N ALA A 35 -5.26 -5.63 0.90
CA ALA A 35 -3.90 -5.09 0.98
C ALA A 35 -3.82 -3.92 1.96
N GLU A 36 -4.78 -2.99 1.94
CA GLU A 36 -4.89 -1.88 2.89
C GLU A 36 -5.03 -2.39 4.33
N ALA A 37 -5.91 -3.36 4.57
CA ALA A 37 -6.08 -3.96 5.89
C ALA A 37 -4.82 -4.68 6.37
N ALA A 38 -4.16 -5.44 5.49
CA ALA A 38 -2.92 -6.13 5.82
C ALA A 38 -1.79 -5.16 6.16
N VAL A 39 -1.56 -4.14 5.31
CA VAL A 39 -0.52 -3.12 5.53
C VAL A 39 -0.81 -2.32 6.79
N GLY A 40 -2.05 -1.87 6.99
CA GLY A 40 -2.46 -1.15 8.20
C GLY A 40 -2.28 -1.98 9.47
N ALA A 41 -2.66 -3.26 9.45
CA ALA A 41 -2.46 -4.17 10.57
C ALA A 41 -0.96 -4.41 10.84
N LEU A 42 -0.15 -4.63 9.80
CA LEU A 42 1.30 -4.82 9.95
C LEU A 42 1.98 -3.60 10.56
N ILE A 43 1.61 -2.39 10.12
CA ILE A 43 2.11 -1.13 10.70
C ILE A 43 1.64 -0.99 12.16
N THR A 44 0.37 -1.27 12.46
CA THR A 44 -0.18 -1.16 13.83
C THR A 44 0.49 -2.14 14.80
N VAL A 45 0.80 -3.35 14.35
CA VAL A 45 1.46 -4.38 15.15
C VAL A 45 2.98 -4.14 15.26
N GLY A 46 3.57 -3.30 14.40
CA GLY A 46 5.00 -3.01 14.40
C GLY A 46 5.90 -4.18 13.97
N LEU A 47 5.33 -5.20 13.32
CA LEU A 47 6.01 -6.42 12.88
C LEU A 47 6.29 -6.37 11.37
N PHE A 48 7.50 -6.76 10.95
CA PHE A 48 7.96 -6.68 9.55
C PHE A 48 7.79 -5.28 8.93
N GLN A 49 8.08 -4.25 9.72
CA GLN A 49 7.67 -2.89 9.37
C GLN A 49 8.31 -2.36 8.08
N ARG A 50 9.53 -2.81 7.76
CA ARG A 50 10.20 -2.52 6.47
C ARG A 50 9.42 -3.09 5.28
N ALA A 51 8.92 -4.33 5.40
CA ALA A 51 8.16 -4.99 4.34
C ALA A 51 6.75 -4.38 4.21
N ALA A 52 6.10 -4.07 5.34
CA ALA A 52 4.79 -3.43 5.38
C ALA A 52 4.80 -2.05 4.70
N LEU A 53 5.80 -1.23 5.03
CA LEU A 53 5.95 0.08 4.43
C LEU A 53 6.38 0.03 2.96
N ALA A 54 7.24 -0.92 2.57
CA ALA A 54 7.57 -1.14 1.17
C ALA A 54 6.33 -1.56 0.36
N ALA A 55 5.50 -2.45 0.90
CA ALA A 55 4.24 -2.86 0.27
C ALA A 55 3.25 -1.69 0.16
N GLY A 56 3.11 -0.89 1.22
CA GLY A 56 2.28 0.31 1.21
C GLY A 56 2.76 1.36 0.20
N ALA A 57 4.07 1.63 0.13
CA ALA A 57 4.65 2.55 -0.84
C ALA A 57 4.43 2.07 -2.30
N LEU A 58 4.60 0.77 -2.55
CA LEU A 58 4.31 0.18 -3.87
C LEU A 58 2.82 0.31 -4.24
N MET A 59 1.92 0.11 -3.28
CA MET A 59 0.48 0.27 -3.48
C MET A 59 0.12 1.71 -3.83
N ILE A 60 0.66 2.70 -3.08
CA ILE A 60 0.44 4.11 -3.40
C ILE A 60 1.01 4.48 -4.77
N ALA A 61 2.18 3.95 -5.16
CA ALA A 61 2.74 4.18 -6.48
C ALA A 61 1.84 3.64 -7.60
N ALA A 62 1.28 2.44 -7.43
CA ALA A 62 0.32 1.86 -8.37
C ALA A 62 -0.98 2.69 -8.47
N LEU A 63 -1.47 3.20 -7.34
CA LEU A 63 -2.65 4.08 -7.30
C LEU A 63 -2.39 5.41 -8.01
N VAL A 64 -1.25 6.05 -7.75
CA VAL A 64 -0.86 7.32 -8.41
C VAL A 64 -0.74 7.11 -9.91
N PHE A 65 -0.10 6.02 -10.34
CA PHE A 65 0.01 5.67 -11.76
C PHE A 65 -1.37 5.50 -12.42
N GLY A 66 -2.26 4.72 -11.80
CA GLY A 66 -3.62 4.52 -12.32
C GLY A 66 -4.44 5.82 -12.35
N THR A 67 -4.32 6.65 -11.32
CA THR A 67 -5.06 7.92 -11.21
C THR A 67 -4.54 8.97 -12.18
N ALA A 68 -3.23 8.97 -12.45
CA ALA A 68 -2.60 9.78 -13.49
C ALA A 68 -3.08 9.36 -14.88
N LEU A 69 -3.23 8.05 -15.12
CA LEU A 69 -3.75 7.51 -16.38
C LEU A 69 -5.22 7.89 -16.60
N LEU A 70 -6.01 7.99 -15.52
CA LEU A 70 -7.37 8.52 -15.54
C LEU A 70 -7.46 10.05 -15.59
N GLN A 71 -6.32 10.76 -15.56
CA GLN A 71 -6.23 12.22 -15.48
C GLN A 71 -7.08 12.83 -14.35
N ARG A 72 -7.26 12.11 -13.24
CA ARG A 72 -8.02 12.58 -12.07
C ARG A 72 -7.11 13.38 -11.14
N TRP A 73 -6.81 14.61 -11.53
CA TRP A 73 -5.88 15.50 -10.82
C TRP A 73 -6.25 15.77 -9.36
N ASP A 74 -7.55 15.83 -9.06
CA ASP A 74 -8.06 16.01 -7.69
C ASP A 74 -7.64 14.84 -6.78
N THR A 75 -7.97 13.61 -7.19
CA THR A 75 -7.60 12.38 -6.47
C THR A 75 -6.09 12.16 -6.44
N LEU A 76 -5.38 12.51 -7.52
CA LEU A 76 -3.92 12.38 -7.61
C LEU A 76 -3.23 13.23 -6.55
N THR A 77 -3.69 14.47 -6.33
CA THR A 77 -3.12 15.36 -5.32
C THR A 77 -3.25 14.76 -3.92
N GLN A 78 -4.41 14.16 -3.58
CA GLN A 78 -4.60 13.46 -2.32
C GLN A 78 -3.67 12.25 -2.18
N GLN A 79 -3.49 11.47 -3.26
CA GLN A 79 -2.59 10.32 -3.26
C GLN A 79 -1.12 10.71 -3.06
N MET A 80 -0.69 11.87 -3.58
CA MET A 80 0.65 12.39 -3.32
C MET A 80 0.88 12.74 -1.85
N VAL A 81 -0.13 13.25 -1.14
CA VAL A 81 -0.05 13.47 0.31
C VAL A 81 0.11 12.14 1.04
N TYR A 82 -0.64 11.10 0.67
CA TYR A 82 -0.45 9.76 1.23
C TYR A 82 0.94 9.19 0.95
N ALA A 83 1.47 9.40 -0.26
CA ALA A 83 2.83 9.00 -0.62
C ALA A 83 3.86 9.69 0.26
N LEU A 84 3.69 10.99 0.53
CA LEU A 84 4.56 11.77 1.41
C LEU A 84 4.50 11.26 2.86
N ILE A 85 3.31 10.94 3.37
CA ILE A 85 3.14 10.36 4.70
C ILE A 85 3.86 9.00 4.79
N TYR A 86 3.67 8.12 3.80
CA TYR A 86 4.39 6.84 3.75
C TYR A 86 5.91 7.02 3.65
N ALA A 87 6.38 7.97 2.84
CA ALA A 87 7.80 8.29 2.73
C ALA A 87 8.36 8.83 4.06
N ALA A 88 7.62 9.69 4.76
CA ALA A 88 7.96 10.19 6.08
C ALA A 88 7.98 9.06 7.12
N LEU A 89 7.02 8.14 7.09
CA LEU A 89 6.98 6.94 7.93
C LEU A 89 8.16 6.02 7.66
N ILE A 90 8.54 5.80 6.40
CA ILE A 90 9.75 5.03 6.03
C ILE A 90 11.02 5.73 6.51
N ALA A 91 11.11 7.05 6.34
CA ALA A 91 12.26 7.84 6.75
C ALA A 91 12.42 7.83 8.28
N THR A 92 11.33 7.99 9.03
CA THR A 92 11.33 7.89 10.50
C THR A 92 11.54 6.45 10.98
N LEU A 93 11.13 5.44 10.21
CA LEU A 93 11.46 4.04 10.52
C LEU A 93 12.94 3.75 10.57
N SER A 94 13.73 4.42 9.72
CA SER A 94 15.18 4.22 9.69
C SER A 94 15.86 4.66 11.00
N TRP A 95 15.15 5.44 11.83
CA TRP A 95 15.57 5.88 13.15
C TRP A 95 14.97 5.03 14.28
N ASP A 96 14.00 4.18 13.96
CA ASP A 96 13.18 3.50 14.95
C ASP A 96 13.84 2.19 15.41
N ARG A 97 14.72 2.32 16.42
CA ARG A 97 15.31 1.21 17.20
C ARG A 97 14.28 0.41 18.02
N TRP A 98 12.99 0.73 17.91
CA TRP A 98 11.89 0.20 18.72
C TRP A 98 10.95 -0.76 17.99
N SER A 99 11.27 -1.20 16.76
CA SER A 99 10.54 -2.32 16.17
C SER A 99 10.86 -3.62 16.91
N LEU A 100 9.85 -4.46 17.14
CA LEU A 100 10.00 -5.82 17.69
C LEU A 100 10.93 -6.73 16.83
N ASP A 101 11.31 -6.30 15.62
CA ASP A 101 12.40 -6.91 14.83
C ASP A 101 13.77 -6.75 15.51
N ALA A 102 14.02 -5.66 16.24
CA ALA A 102 15.24 -5.48 17.03
C ALA A 102 15.30 -6.48 18.19
N VAL A 103 14.16 -6.78 18.82
CA VAL A 103 14.04 -7.80 19.87
C VAL A 103 14.27 -9.21 19.32
N ARG A 104 13.82 -9.50 18.08
CA ARG A 104 14.04 -10.80 17.43
C ARG A 104 15.48 -10.99 16.93
N SER A 105 16.15 -9.92 16.52
CA SER A 105 17.58 -9.90 16.16
C SER A 105 18.51 -10.06 17.39
N GLY A 106 18.04 -9.69 18.59
CA GLY A 106 18.82 -9.77 19.83
C GLY A 106 18.95 -11.18 20.46
N SER A 107 18.29 -12.20 19.90
CA SER A 107 18.36 -13.57 20.45
C SER A 107 19.31 -14.47 19.65
N ARG A 108 20.61 -14.14 19.69
CA ARG A 108 21.66 -15.17 19.70
C ARG A 108 22.48 -15.00 20.98
N PRO A 109 22.05 -15.61 22.11
CA PRO A 109 22.96 -15.83 23.21
C PRO A 109 23.94 -16.94 22.82
N ALA A 110 25.22 -16.59 22.92
CA ALA A 110 26.41 -17.40 23.16
C ALA A 110 26.73 -18.61 22.26
N GLN A 111 28.00 -18.66 21.88
CA GLN A 111 28.95 -19.79 21.98
C GLN A 111 30.18 -19.38 21.15
N SER A 112 31.43 -19.39 21.61
CA SER A 112 32.10 -19.73 22.86
C SER A 112 33.52 -19.17 22.76
#